data_AF-A0A940CTB2-F1
#
_entry.id   AF-A0A940CTB2-F1
#
_cell.length_a   1.000
_cell.length_b   1.000
_cell.length_c   1.000
_cell.angle_alpha   90.00
_cell.angle_beta   90.00
_cell.angle_gamma   90.00
#
_symmetry.space_group_name_H-M   'P 1'
#
loop_
_entity.id
_entity.type
_entity.pdbx_description
1 polymer ?
#
loop_
_entity_poly.entity_id
_entity_poly.type
_entity_poly.pdbx_seq_one_letter_code
_entity_poly.pdbx_strand_id
1 'polypeptide(L)'
;MICVIAAEADVAQVIKKNLGEMYPDWTFEVCTDAAELDKWSRKRPDVLVLSRFLPGEDAWSLLPDIPVMFAATHVVLLVGEDSEQTRSYIRKAAQYGLENYVSGTLPGDRPYTLPIALQYGRAEVMGGKSRRNKVRARQDSIPDRKSQNQNIECDDRLQKQCLDKLSYQCCLYNPPRPGQNGQDEAQTMTTPAWGSFLRSEDDVPRQKWNAQRGILVVVTCNKGGAGKTTTVATLAVALANADMEVIAVDTDFEGPDLETFFQLQVERGRGIEALAGRTKSLELLVEQLLLTPEKYPNLRILPGPADRTILPETLFRPGELADILDILVGWAPVVIVDTPPNFWTKPWLPDVFNMADLVIAVVDQSQFTMEDIRRYAPKLLQMGVRPEKIRLVLNKFLPRLHNPRKVEEAFCSGFKSSVPRKVLPCVIATIPNDWDAHVLKGYKGEAVGLDDARSQWHHLAAEVAAEAGQRYVKPEQKAKKGLLGLGFLRRRK
;
A
#
# COMPACT_ATOMS: atom_id res chain seq x y z
N MET A 1 22.00 -10.92 11.58
CA MET A 1 21.39 -9.59 11.32
C MET A 1 22.13 -8.93 10.18
N ILE A 2 21.47 -8.04 9.43
CA ILE A 2 22.10 -7.29 8.34
C ILE A 2 22.34 -5.85 8.82
N CYS A 3 23.61 -5.42 8.82
CA CYS A 3 24.00 -4.06 9.14
C CYS A 3 24.60 -3.38 7.91
N VAL A 4 24.03 -2.25 7.50
CA VAL A 4 24.56 -1.42 6.43
C VAL A 4 25.33 -0.25 7.05
N ILE A 5 26.59 -0.10 6.66
CA ILE A 5 27.47 0.99 7.06
C ILE A 5 27.54 1.97 5.90
N ALA A 6 26.78 3.05 6.03
CA ALA A 6 26.72 4.15 5.09
C ALA A 6 27.68 5.28 5.52
N ALA A 7 28.93 5.22 5.07
CA ALA A 7 29.98 6.16 5.44
C ALA A 7 31.03 6.30 4.32
N GLU A 8 31.98 7.22 4.50
CA GLU A 8 33.13 7.37 3.62
C GLU A 8 33.89 6.04 3.48
N ALA A 9 34.44 5.76 2.30
CA ALA A 9 34.99 4.44 1.95
C ALA A 9 35.96 3.89 3.02
N ASP A 10 36.95 4.68 3.41
CA ASP A 10 37.97 4.27 4.39
C ASP A 10 37.35 4.01 5.77
N VAL A 11 36.46 4.93 6.21
CA VAL A 11 35.76 4.83 7.50
C VAL A 11 34.87 3.59 7.53
N ALA A 12 34.12 3.35 6.46
CA ALA A 12 33.20 2.23 6.36
C ALA A 12 33.93 0.88 6.41
N GLN A 13 35.10 0.75 5.76
CA GLN A 13 35.90 -0.47 5.82
C GLN A 13 36.47 -0.72 7.22
N VAL A 14 36.96 0.32 7.89
CA VAL A 14 37.46 0.21 9.28
C VAL A 14 36.35 -0.22 10.23
N ILE A 15 35.17 0.40 10.13
CA ILE A 15 33.99 0.01 10.93
C ILE A 15 33.61 -1.45 10.62
N LYS A 16 33.50 -1.81 9.34
CA LYS A 16 33.14 -3.17 8.92
C LYS A 16 34.09 -4.23 9.50
N LYS A 17 35.40 -3.99 9.43
CA LYS A 17 36.41 -4.90 9.99
C LYS A 17 36.22 -5.07 11.49
N ASN A 18 36.20 -3.96 12.23
CA ASN A 18 36.12 -3.99 13.70
C ASN A 18 34.80 -4.60 14.19
N LEU A 19 33.68 -4.25 13.57
CA LEU A 19 32.37 -4.81 13.92
C LEU A 19 32.26 -6.28 13.51
N GLY A 20 32.85 -6.68 12.37
CA GLY A 20 32.86 -8.06 11.91
C GLY A 20 33.59 -9.01 12.87
N GLU A 21 34.68 -8.54 13.49
CA GLU A 21 35.40 -9.29 14.52
C GLU A 21 34.55 -9.43 15.82
N MET A 22 33.77 -8.41 16.18
CA MET A 22 32.94 -8.43 17.38
C MET A 22 31.60 -9.18 17.22
N TYR A 23 31.05 -9.20 16.01
CA TYR A 23 29.73 -9.76 15.69
C TYR A 23 29.82 -10.74 14.50
N PRO A 24 30.41 -11.93 14.68
CA PRO A 24 30.63 -12.88 13.59
C PRO A 24 29.32 -13.39 12.95
N ASP A 25 28.21 -13.35 13.69
CA ASP A 25 26.87 -13.78 13.22
C ASP A 25 26.11 -12.69 12.44
N TRP A 26 26.74 -11.53 12.22
CA TRP A 26 26.16 -10.41 11.49
C TRP A 26 26.77 -10.29 10.11
N THR A 27 25.94 -9.89 9.15
CA THR A 27 26.37 -9.53 7.80
C THR A 27 26.56 -8.02 7.74
N PHE A 28 27.79 -7.59 7.45
CA PHE A 28 28.14 -6.16 7.33
C PHE A 28 28.34 -5.77 5.87
N GLU A 29 27.53 -4.82 5.43
CA GLU A 29 27.53 -4.28 4.08
C GLU A 29 27.95 -2.81 4.11
N VAL A 30 28.54 -2.33 3.02
CA VAL A 30 29.05 -0.95 2.92
C VAL A 30 28.30 -0.20 1.83
N CYS A 31 27.92 1.04 2.12
CA CYS A 31 27.33 1.99 1.19
C CYS A 31 28.19 3.26 1.22
N THR A 32 28.89 3.58 0.14
CA THR A 32 29.81 4.74 0.11
C THR A 32 29.22 5.97 -0.56
N ASP A 33 27.99 5.87 -1.07
CA ASP A 33 27.29 6.95 -1.75
C ASP A 33 25.82 7.02 -1.29
N ALA A 34 25.35 8.21 -0.90
CA ALA A 34 23.98 8.48 -0.49
C ALA A 34 22.94 8.16 -1.59
N ALA A 35 23.32 8.23 -2.87
CA ALA A 35 22.46 7.87 -3.99
C ALA A 35 22.07 6.38 -3.97
N GLU A 36 22.89 5.51 -3.37
CA GLU A 36 22.65 4.08 -3.29
C GLU A 36 21.79 3.65 -2.09
N LEU A 37 21.45 4.57 -1.17
CA LEU A 37 20.66 4.25 0.03
C LEU A 37 19.31 3.62 -0.30
N ASP A 38 18.71 4.00 -1.43
CA ASP A 38 17.44 3.43 -1.92
C ASP A 38 17.51 1.92 -2.21
N LYS A 39 18.65 1.45 -2.72
CA LYS A 39 18.88 0.03 -2.96
C LYS A 39 18.93 -0.75 -1.64
N TRP A 40 19.48 -0.13 -0.60
CA TRP A 40 19.60 -0.74 0.72
C TRP A 40 18.29 -0.74 1.49
N SER A 41 17.48 0.31 1.41
CA SER A 41 16.16 0.31 2.05
C SER A 41 15.27 -0.84 1.55
N ARG A 42 15.33 -1.19 0.26
CA ARG A 42 14.65 -2.37 -0.31
C ARG A 42 15.10 -3.69 0.31
N LYS A 43 16.35 -3.80 0.74
CA LYS A 43 16.88 -4.98 1.43
C LYS A 43 16.50 -5.05 2.91
N ARG A 44 15.86 -3.99 3.44
CA ARG A 44 15.36 -3.89 4.81
C ARG A 44 16.39 -4.31 5.87
N PRO A 45 17.56 -3.65 5.95
CA PRO A 45 18.57 -3.99 6.94
C PRO A 45 18.03 -3.86 8.36
N ASP A 46 18.59 -4.63 9.29
CA ASP A 46 18.26 -4.54 10.71
C ASP A 46 18.81 -3.25 11.32
N VAL A 47 20.03 -2.89 10.90
CA VAL A 47 20.73 -1.70 11.40
C VAL A 47 21.29 -0.89 10.22
N LEU A 48 21.15 0.44 10.28
CA LEU A 48 21.81 1.38 9.40
C LEU A 48 22.72 2.28 10.23
N VAL A 49 24.02 2.21 10.00
CA VAL A 49 24.99 3.19 10.52
C VAL A 49 25.18 4.25 9.45
N LEU A 50 24.78 5.49 9.72
CA LEU A 50 24.81 6.58 8.74
C LEU A 50 25.75 7.71 9.18
N SER A 51 26.82 7.92 8.43
CA SER A 51 27.74 9.04 8.62
C SER A 51 27.13 10.35 8.13
N ARG A 52 27.27 11.42 8.94
CA ARG A 52 26.98 12.80 8.49
C ARG A 52 27.88 13.22 7.32
N PHE A 53 28.98 12.51 7.07
CA PHE A 53 29.93 12.79 6.01
C PHE A 53 29.80 11.84 4.81
N LEU A 54 28.71 11.06 4.74
CA LEU A 54 28.44 10.18 3.61
C LEU A 54 28.45 10.99 2.29
N PRO A 55 29.29 10.62 1.28
CA PRO A 55 29.32 11.29 -0.02
C PRO A 55 28.02 11.17 -0.82
N GLY A 56 27.91 11.98 -1.88
CA GLY A 56 26.82 11.90 -2.86
C GLY A 56 25.68 12.90 -2.63
N GLU A 57 25.37 13.23 -1.38
CA GLU A 57 24.35 14.23 -1.04
C GLU A 57 24.65 14.94 0.28
N ASP A 58 24.11 16.15 0.45
CA ASP A 58 24.15 16.87 1.71
C ASP A 58 23.42 16.10 2.83
N ALA A 59 24.08 15.91 3.97
CA ALA A 59 23.51 15.14 5.07
C ALA A 59 22.24 15.76 5.67
N TRP A 60 22.01 17.08 5.52
CA TRP A 60 20.80 17.72 6.03
C TRP A 60 19.59 17.43 5.15
N SER A 61 19.79 17.31 3.82
CA SER A 61 18.70 16.97 2.90
C SER A 61 18.26 15.51 3.00
N LEU A 62 19.13 14.62 3.52
CA LEU A 62 18.80 13.22 3.78
C LEU A 62 17.91 13.01 5.02
N LEU A 63 18.04 13.85 6.05
CA LEU A 63 17.35 13.66 7.34
C LEU A 63 15.83 13.42 7.25
N PRO A 64 15.06 14.11 6.38
CA PRO A 64 13.63 13.85 6.23
C PRO A 64 13.31 12.49 5.59
N ASP A 65 14.19 12.02 4.70
CA ASP A 65 13.95 10.84 3.86
C ASP A 65 14.29 9.55 4.64
N ILE A 66 15.33 9.57 5.48
CA ILE A 66 15.84 8.40 6.21
C ILE A 66 14.78 7.66 7.04
N PRO A 67 13.97 8.32 7.89
CA PRO A 67 12.99 7.60 8.72
C PRO A 67 11.88 6.94 7.91
N VAL A 68 11.62 7.42 6.69
CA VAL A 68 10.62 6.83 5.79
C VAL A 68 11.25 5.66 5.03
N MET A 69 12.43 5.85 4.42
CA MET A 69 13.16 4.81 3.69
C MET A 69 13.56 3.62 4.58
N PHE A 70 13.99 3.91 5.81
CA PHE A 70 14.51 2.93 6.76
C PHE A 70 13.59 2.79 7.97
N ALA A 71 12.28 2.87 7.74
CA ALA A 71 11.27 2.89 8.80
C ALA A 71 11.32 1.68 9.75
N ALA A 72 11.67 0.51 9.22
CA ALA A 72 11.78 -0.74 9.99
C ALA A 72 13.20 -1.01 10.52
N THR A 73 14.16 -0.11 10.27
CA THR A 73 15.59 -0.29 10.57
C THR A 73 15.97 0.52 11.80
N HIS A 74 16.86 -0.04 12.64
CA HIS A 74 17.50 0.71 13.70
C HIS A 74 18.57 1.62 13.12
N VAL A 75 18.31 2.94 13.07
CA VAL A 75 19.23 3.92 12.50
C VAL A 75 20.15 4.48 13.58
N VAL A 76 21.45 4.49 13.33
CA VAL A 76 22.51 5.05 14.19
C VAL A 76 23.28 6.10 13.39
N LEU A 77 23.27 7.35 13.84
CA LEU A 77 24.01 8.43 13.18
C LEU A 77 25.44 8.54 13.72
N LEU A 78 26.44 8.59 12.83
CA LEU A 78 27.80 9.00 13.18
C LEU A 78 27.92 10.49 12.92
N VAL A 79 28.02 11.28 13.98
CA VAL A 79 27.95 12.75 13.87
C VAL A 79 29.31 13.44 13.99
N GLY A 80 30.34 12.69 14.40
CA GLY A 80 31.70 13.17 14.60
C GLY A 80 31.89 13.93 15.91
N GLU A 81 32.99 14.68 15.99
CA GLU A 81 33.37 15.46 17.17
C GLU A 81 32.35 16.55 17.52
N ASP A 82 32.32 16.91 18.81
CA ASP A 82 31.41 17.92 19.32
C ASP A 82 31.79 19.30 18.75
N SER A 83 30.87 19.87 17.97
CA SER A 83 30.99 21.19 17.37
C SER A 83 29.61 21.84 17.30
N GLU A 84 29.56 23.16 17.10
CA GLU A 84 28.28 23.85 16.92
C GLU A 84 27.46 23.27 15.75
N GLN A 85 28.14 22.93 14.65
CA GLN A 85 27.50 22.29 13.50
C GLN A 85 26.96 20.90 13.86
N THR A 86 27.72 20.10 14.60
CA THR A 86 27.32 18.77 15.07
C THR A 86 26.07 18.86 15.94
N ARG A 87 26.04 19.78 16.92
CA ARG A 87 24.87 20.01 17.78
C ARG A 87 23.65 20.51 17.00
N SER A 88 23.86 21.35 15.99
CA SER A 88 22.79 21.80 15.10
C SER A 88 22.21 20.65 14.27
N TYR A 89 23.08 19.79 13.71
CA TYR A 89 22.68 18.60 12.97
C TYR A 89 21.89 17.63 13.85
N ILE A 90 22.35 17.34 15.07
CA ILE A 90 21.63 16.49 16.04
C ILE A 90 20.24 17.06 16.35
N ARG A 91 20.14 18.37 16.61
CA ARG A 91 18.84 19.03 16.86
C ARG A 91 17.90 18.87 15.67
N LYS A 92 18.42 18.99 14.44
CA LYS A 92 17.63 18.78 13.22
C LYS A 92 17.22 17.32 13.05
N ALA A 93 18.13 16.37 13.27
CA ALA A 93 17.86 14.94 13.19
C ALA A 93 16.77 14.49 14.18
N ALA A 94 16.80 15.01 15.41
CA ALA A 94 15.76 14.77 16.42
C ALA A 94 14.37 15.27 16.00
N GLN A 95 14.27 16.31 15.15
CA GLN A 95 12.98 16.73 14.58
C GLN A 95 12.33 15.64 13.72
N TYR A 96 13.12 14.71 13.17
CA TYR A 96 12.67 13.58 12.38
C TYR A 96 12.66 12.26 13.15
N GLY A 97 12.92 12.28 14.47
CA GLY A 97 12.94 11.09 15.34
C GLY A 97 14.26 10.31 15.29
N LEU A 98 15.31 10.85 14.66
CA LEU A 98 16.63 10.24 14.62
C LEU A 98 17.44 10.65 15.85
N GLU A 99 17.21 9.95 16.96
CA GLU A 99 17.77 10.29 18.27
C GLU A 99 18.99 9.44 18.66
N ASN A 100 19.25 8.35 17.93
CA ASN A 100 20.40 7.47 18.16
C ASN A 100 21.61 8.01 17.38
N TYR A 101 22.54 8.64 18.08
CA TYR A 101 23.78 9.14 17.49
C TYR A 101 24.99 8.81 18.35
N VAL A 102 26.14 8.66 17.68
CA VAL A 102 27.47 8.44 18.25
C VAL A 102 28.32 9.67 17.97
N SER A 103 28.79 10.33 19.03
CA SER A 103 29.67 11.51 18.98
C SER A 103 31.13 11.13 19.20
N GLY A 104 32.04 12.03 18.85
CA GLY A 104 33.48 11.87 19.04
C GLY A 104 34.14 11.04 17.95
N THR A 105 35.42 10.75 18.15
CA THR A 105 36.18 9.83 17.28
C THR A 105 35.72 8.39 17.52
N LEU A 106 35.65 7.58 16.46
CA LEU A 106 35.30 6.16 16.58
C LEU A 106 36.18 5.44 17.62
N PRO A 107 35.62 4.57 18.48
CA PRO A 107 34.26 4.02 18.44
C PRO A 107 33.18 4.93 19.05
N GLY A 108 33.53 6.16 19.42
CA GLY A 108 32.64 7.18 19.97
C GLY A 108 32.78 7.37 21.47
N ASP A 109 32.17 8.42 21.98
CA ASP A 109 32.24 8.79 23.39
C ASP A 109 31.40 7.88 24.29
N ARG A 110 31.91 7.57 25.47
CA ARG A 110 31.13 6.88 26.52
C ARG A 110 30.00 7.79 27.04
N PRO A 111 28.86 7.22 27.47
CA PRO A 111 28.55 5.79 27.59
C PRO A 111 27.91 5.18 26.33
N TYR A 112 27.77 5.91 25.23
CA TYR A 112 27.01 5.47 24.04
C TYR A 112 27.92 5.34 22.81
N THR A 113 28.82 4.35 22.89
CA THR A 113 29.75 3.98 21.81
C THR A 113 29.03 3.23 20.69
N LEU A 114 29.66 3.10 19.52
CA LEU A 114 29.09 2.42 18.36
C LEU A 114 28.60 0.98 18.68
N PRO A 115 29.38 0.09 19.33
CA PRO A 115 28.89 -1.27 19.66
C PRO A 115 27.62 -1.29 20.55
N ILE A 116 27.48 -0.29 21.43
CA ILE A 116 26.29 -0.11 22.27
C ILE A 116 25.13 0.42 21.41
N ALA A 117 25.41 1.41 20.57
CA ALA A 117 24.43 2.05 19.72
C ALA A 117 23.81 1.10 18.67
N LEU A 118 24.52 0.05 18.25
CA LEU A 118 23.99 -0.97 17.34
C LEU A 118 22.88 -1.83 17.97
N GLN A 119 22.84 -1.94 19.29
CA GLN A 119 21.97 -2.87 20.02
C GLN A 119 20.87 -2.18 20.81
N TYR A 120 21.13 -0.98 21.33
CA TYR A 120 20.24 -0.28 22.25
C TYR A 120 19.91 1.11 21.75
N GLY A 121 18.76 1.65 22.16
CA GLY A 121 18.43 3.05 21.92
C GLY A 121 19.20 3.99 22.85
N ARG A 122 19.55 5.18 22.37
CA ARG A 122 20.32 6.18 23.16
C ARG A 122 19.58 6.58 24.43
N ALA A 123 18.26 6.77 24.34
CA ALA A 123 17.45 7.13 25.49
C ALA A 123 17.45 6.05 26.60
N GLU A 124 17.51 4.77 26.21
CA GLU A 124 17.53 3.63 27.13
C GLU A 124 18.85 3.58 27.91
N VAL A 125 19.98 3.75 27.21
CA VAL A 125 21.31 3.71 27.81
C VAL A 125 21.59 4.95 28.68
N MET A 126 21.14 6.13 28.25
CA MET A 126 21.38 7.38 28.97
C MET A 126 20.48 7.57 30.19
N GLY A 127 19.66 6.57 30.56
CA GLY A 127 18.79 6.63 31.74
C GLY A 127 17.61 7.59 31.60
N GLY A 128 17.17 7.88 30.37
CA GLY A 128 16.08 8.80 30.10
C GLY A 128 14.75 8.26 30.63
N LYS A 129 14.16 8.91 31.64
CA LYS A 129 12.73 8.79 31.95
C LYS A 129 11.97 9.04 30.65
N SER A 130 11.40 7.99 30.05
CA SER A 130 10.44 8.11 28.95
C SER A 130 9.44 9.20 29.32
N ARG A 131 9.50 10.37 28.65
CA ARG A 131 8.43 11.36 28.67
C ARG A 131 7.22 10.70 28.00
N ARG A 132 6.48 9.89 28.77
CA ARG A 132 5.08 9.58 28.46
C ARG A 132 4.40 10.93 28.34
N ASN A 133 3.92 11.24 27.13
CA ASN A 133 3.07 12.38 26.85
C ASN A 133 1.97 12.47 27.92
N LYS A 134 2.14 13.36 28.90
CA LYS A 134 1.03 13.97 29.64
C LYS A 134 0.39 14.99 28.70
N VAL A 135 -0.31 14.51 27.68
CA VAL A 135 -1.45 15.27 27.16
C VAL A 135 -2.56 14.99 28.16
N ARG A 136 -2.66 15.87 29.17
CA ARG A 136 -3.87 15.95 29.99
C ARG A 136 -5.00 16.31 29.02
N ALA A 137 -5.84 15.34 28.69
CA ALA A 137 -7.18 15.62 28.20
C ALA A 137 -7.82 16.56 29.23
N ARG A 138 -8.16 17.77 28.80
CA ARG A 138 -9.09 18.62 29.55
C ARG A 138 -10.41 17.85 29.56
N GLN A 139 -10.78 17.33 30.73
CA GLN A 139 -12.15 16.92 31.00
C GLN A 139 -12.98 18.20 31.06
N ASP A 140 -13.56 18.58 29.94
CA ASP A 140 -14.76 19.41 29.97
C ASP A 140 -15.91 18.50 30.39
N SER A 141 -16.39 18.76 31.60
CA SER A 141 -17.52 18.11 32.25
C SER A 141 -18.79 18.26 31.43
N ILE A 142 -19.33 17.15 30.91
CA ILE A 142 -20.72 17.04 30.46
C ILE A 142 -21.53 16.49 31.64
N PRO A 143 -22.65 17.11 32.04
CA PRO A 143 -23.36 16.77 33.27
C PRO A 143 -24.14 15.45 33.15
N ASP A 144 -24.12 14.71 34.26
CA ASP A 144 -24.87 13.49 34.54
C ASP A 144 -26.36 13.57 34.13
N ARG A 145 -26.80 12.66 33.27
CA ARG A 145 -28.21 12.25 33.21
C ARG A 145 -28.33 10.79 33.61
N LYS A 146 -28.83 10.59 34.83
CA LYS A 146 -29.37 9.33 35.36
C LYS A 146 -30.47 8.80 34.44
N SER A 147 -30.37 7.54 34.02
CA SER A 147 -31.54 6.67 33.87
C SER A 147 -31.16 5.19 33.75
N GLN A 148 -31.46 4.47 34.83
CA GLN A 148 -32.03 3.12 34.87
C GLN A 148 -31.24 1.94 34.28
N ASN A 149 -30.60 1.21 35.21
CA ASN A 149 -30.34 -0.23 35.10
C ASN A 149 -31.62 -0.99 34.75
N GLN A 150 -31.58 -1.76 33.66
CA GLN A 150 -32.29 -3.02 33.57
C GLN A 150 -31.28 -4.12 33.27
N ASN A 151 -31.18 -5.05 34.21
CA ASN A 151 -30.48 -6.31 34.07
C ASN A 151 -31.12 -7.11 32.93
N ILE A 152 -30.31 -7.52 31.95
CA ILE A 152 -30.64 -8.65 31.09
C ILE A 152 -29.53 -9.67 31.31
N GLU A 153 -29.84 -10.70 32.09
CA GLU A 153 -29.05 -11.92 32.19
C GLU A 153 -28.95 -12.55 30.79
N CYS A 154 -27.72 -12.78 30.32
CA CYS A 154 -27.49 -13.61 29.13
C CYS A 154 -27.64 -15.08 29.52
N ASP A 155 -28.66 -15.72 28.96
CA ASP A 155 -28.97 -17.13 29.09
C ASP A 155 -27.93 -17.98 28.34
N ASP A 156 -27.14 -18.73 29.10
CA ASP A 156 -25.98 -19.54 28.68
C ASP A 156 -26.36 -20.86 27.95
N ARG A 157 -27.53 -20.90 27.29
CA ARG A 157 -28.08 -22.11 26.64
C ARG A 157 -28.12 -22.10 25.12
N LEU A 158 -27.72 -21.02 24.44
CA LEU A 158 -27.73 -20.93 22.97
C LEU A 158 -26.38 -21.19 22.29
N GLN A 159 -25.32 -21.51 23.05
CA GLN A 159 -24.00 -21.85 22.48
C GLN A 159 -23.74 -23.36 22.30
N LYS A 160 -24.69 -24.24 22.64
CA LYS A 160 -24.46 -25.69 22.68
C LYS A 160 -25.32 -26.54 21.72
N GLN A 161 -25.95 -25.93 20.71
CA GLN A 161 -26.82 -26.65 19.76
C GLN A 161 -26.49 -26.49 18.27
N CYS A 162 -25.32 -25.96 17.92
CA CYS A 162 -24.89 -25.84 16.51
C CYS A 162 -23.56 -26.53 16.18
N LEU A 163 -23.19 -27.60 16.91
CA LEU A 163 -21.94 -28.34 16.65
C LEU A 163 -22.11 -29.84 16.33
N ASP A 164 -23.34 -30.35 16.23
CA ASP A 164 -23.56 -31.74 15.79
C ASP A 164 -24.55 -31.77 14.62
N LYS A 165 -23.99 -32.08 13.43
CA LYS A 165 -24.61 -32.57 12.17
C LYS A 165 -24.18 -31.76 10.94
N LEU A 166 -22.95 -31.99 10.48
CA LEU A 166 -22.61 -31.90 9.07
C LEU A 166 -21.85 -33.17 8.66
N SER A 167 -22.62 -34.25 8.49
CA SER A 167 -22.22 -35.40 7.69
C SER A 167 -22.17 -34.97 6.23
N TYR A 168 -20.96 -34.95 5.65
CA TYR A 168 -20.76 -34.77 4.22
C TYR A 168 -21.44 -35.91 3.45
N GLN A 169 -22.54 -35.60 2.76
CA GLN A 169 -23.13 -36.48 1.76
C GLN A 169 -23.03 -35.79 0.41
N CYS A 170 -22.16 -36.32 -0.45
CA CYS A 170 -22.06 -35.98 -1.87
C CYS A 170 -23.42 -36.21 -2.55
N CYS A 171 -24.07 -35.15 -3.00
CA CYS A 171 -25.14 -35.25 -3.97
C CYS A 171 -24.55 -35.06 -5.38
N LEU A 172 -24.46 -36.17 -6.11
CA LEU A 172 -24.21 -36.20 -7.55
C LEU A 172 -25.36 -35.47 -8.26
N TYR A 173 -25.04 -34.38 -8.94
CA TYR A 173 -25.96 -33.66 -9.80
C TYR A 173 -26.11 -34.41 -11.13
N ASN A 174 -27.34 -34.78 -11.48
CA ASN A 174 -27.68 -35.42 -12.75
C ASN A 174 -28.40 -34.38 -13.63
N PRO A 175 -27.90 -34.03 -14.82
CA PRO A 175 -28.53 -33.00 -15.66
C PRO A 175 -29.82 -33.53 -16.34
N PRO A 176 -30.84 -32.68 -16.55
CA PRO A 176 -32.03 -33.07 -17.29
C PRO A 176 -31.74 -33.16 -18.81
N ARG A 177 -32.34 -34.15 -19.47
CA ARG A 177 -32.31 -34.32 -20.93
C ARG A 177 -33.36 -33.42 -21.61
N PRO A 178 -33.14 -33.00 -22.88
CA PRO A 178 -34.03 -32.06 -23.56
C PRO A 178 -35.27 -32.77 -24.13
N GLY A 179 -36.44 -32.20 -23.86
CA GLY A 179 -37.73 -32.57 -24.45
C GLY A 179 -38.29 -31.41 -25.28
N GLN A 180 -38.84 -31.76 -26.43
CA GLN A 180 -39.19 -30.93 -27.58
C GLN A 180 -40.48 -30.12 -27.45
N ASN A 181 -40.53 -29.04 -28.25
CA ASN A 181 -41.65 -28.41 -28.94
C ASN A 181 -42.80 -27.75 -28.15
N GLY A 182 -42.94 -26.44 -28.40
CA GLY A 182 -44.15 -25.67 -28.21
C GLY A 182 -44.01 -24.34 -28.93
N GLN A 183 -44.55 -24.27 -30.15
CA GLN A 183 -44.85 -23.01 -30.85
C GLN A 183 -45.91 -22.27 -30.02
N ASP A 184 -45.79 -20.94 -29.87
CA ASP A 184 -46.83 -20.02 -30.37
C ASP A 184 -46.55 -18.54 -30.03
N GLU A 185 -46.70 -17.78 -31.11
CA GLU A 185 -47.31 -16.45 -31.25
C GLU A 185 -46.65 -15.19 -30.68
N ALA A 186 -46.26 -14.35 -31.65
CA ALA A 186 -45.82 -12.99 -31.52
C ALA A 186 -46.97 -12.04 -31.15
N GLN A 187 -46.68 -11.08 -30.28
CA GLN A 187 -47.37 -9.78 -30.28
C GLN A 187 -46.33 -8.66 -30.29
N THR A 188 -46.38 -7.93 -31.39
CA THR A 188 -45.64 -6.72 -31.75
C THR A 188 -45.87 -5.59 -30.76
N MET A 189 -44.80 -5.10 -30.14
CA MET A 189 -44.70 -3.73 -29.66
C MET A 189 -43.52 -3.04 -30.34
N THR A 190 -43.83 -1.88 -30.91
CA THR A 190 -43.00 -1.01 -31.74
C THR A 190 -41.75 -0.52 -31.00
N THR A 191 -40.58 -0.88 -31.52
CA THR A 191 -39.27 -0.31 -31.17
C THR A 191 -39.07 1.07 -31.82
N PRO A 192 -38.56 2.08 -31.10
CA PRO A 192 -38.04 3.29 -31.74
C PRO A 192 -36.76 2.96 -32.52
N ALA A 193 -36.54 3.67 -33.62
CA ALA A 193 -35.48 3.43 -34.59
C ALA A 193 -34.06 3.61 -34.02
N TRP A 194 -33.32 2.51 -33.87
CA TRP A 194 -31.88 2.48 -33.57
C TRP A 194 -31.02 2.02 -34.77
N GLY A 195 -31.57 2.12 -35.99
CA GLY A 195 -30.84 1.79 -37.22
C GLY A 195 -30.17 3.02 -37.83
N SER A 196 -29.01 3.44 -37.33
CA SER A 196 -28.05 4.25 -38.13
C SER A 196 -26.65 4.44 -37.54
N PHE A 197 -26.26 3.79 -36.43
CA PHE A 197 -24.93 3.98 -35.83
C PHE A 197 -24.10 2.70 -35.66
N LEU A 198 -24.27 1.72 -36.56
CA LEU A 198 -23.29 0.65 -36.75
C LEU A 198 -22.35 1.10 -37.87
N ARG A 199 -21.20 1.68 -37.49
CA ARG A 199 -20.04 1.73 -38.40
C ARG A 199 -19.63 0.27 -38.67
N SER A 200 -19.36 -0.02 -39.94
CA SER A 200 -18.89 -1.30 -40.44
C SER A 200 -17.75 -1.86 -39.58
N GLU A 201 -17.86 -3.14 -39.23
CA GLU A 201 -16.95 -3.91 -38.36
C GLU A 201 -15.57 -4.20 -38.98
N ASP A 202 -15.19 -3.53 -40.07
CA ASP A 202 -13.95 -3.79 -40.80
C ASP A 202 -12.98 -2.59 -40.66
N ASP A 203 -11.74 -2.91 -40.26
CA ASP A 203 -10.54 -2.05 -40.13
C ASP A 203 -10.27 -1.29 -38.81
N VAL A 204 -10.37 -1.96 -37.65
CA VAL A 204 -9.55 -1.59 -36.48
C VAL A 204 -8.38 -2.57 -36.34
N PRO A 205 -7.12 -2.11 -36.34
CA PRO A 205 -5.97 -2.99 -36.14
C PRO A 205 -6.07 -3.67 -34.77
N ARG A 206 -6.39 -4.97 -34.73
CA ARG A 206 -6.32 -5.78 -33.52
C ARG A 206 -4.86 -5.91 -33.13
N GLN A 207 -4.44 -5.15 -32.12
CA GLN A 207 -3.12 -5.26 -31.53
C GLN A 207 -2.99 -6.69 -30.96
N LYS A 208 -2.14 -7.51 -31.58
CA LYS A 208 -1.88 -8.88 -31.13
C LYS A 208 -1.23 -8.81 -29.74
N TRP A 209 -2.00 -9.15 -28.71
CA TRP A 209 -1.51 -9.20 -27.33
C TRP A 209 -0.52 -10.36 -27.16
N ASN A 210 0.60 -10.11 -26.49
CA ASN A 210 1.61 -11.13 -26.18
C ASN A 210 1.01 -12.22 -25.28
N ALA A 211 1.45 -13.47 -25.46
CA ALA A 211 0.85 -14.68 -24.87
C ALA A 211 0.92 -14.83 -23.32
N GLN A 212 1.13 -13.76 -22.55
CA GLN A 212 1.30 -13.81 -21.10
C GLN A 212 0.21 -12.99 -20.40
N ARG A 213 -0.60 -13.67 -19.57
CA ARG A 213 -1.62 -13.07 -18.71
C ARG A 213 -0.95 -12.07 -17.75
N GLY A 214 -1.54 -10.89 -17.59
CA GLY A 214 -1.14 -9.92 -16.57
C GLY A 214 -1.48 -10.38 -15.16
N ILE A 215 -1.15 -9.56 -14.16
CA ILE A 215 -1.45 -9.87 -12.75
C ILE A 215 -2.65 -9.09 -12.24
N LEU A 216 -3.43 -9.73 -11.37
CA LEU A 216 -4.50 -9.09 -10.62
C LEU A 216 -4.00 -8.66 -9.24
N VAL A 217 -3.99 -7.35 -9.00
CA VAL A 217 -3.59 -6.73 -7.73
C VAL A 217 -4.83 -6.23 -7.00
N VAL A 218 -5.17 -6.82 -5.87
CA VAL A 218 -6.32 -6.40 -5.06
C VAL A 218 -5.83 -5.50 -3.93
N VAL A 219 -6.36 -4.27 -3.86
CA VAL A 219 -6.03 -3.33 -2.78
C VAL A 219 -7.20 -3.26 -1.81
N THR A 220 -6.90 -3.45 -0.54
CA THR A 220 -7.91 -3.56 0.51
C THR A 220 -7.45 -2.91 1.81
N CYS A 221 -8.41 -2.64 2.69
CA CYS A 221 -8.15 -2.17 4.04
C CYS A 221 -9.13 -2.79 5.03
N ASN A 222 -8.76 -2.81 6.31
CA ASN A 222 -9.64 -3.31 7.37
C ASN A 222 -10.71 -2.29 7.81
N LYS A 223 -10.54 -1.00 7.48
CA LYS A 223 -11.42 0.10 7.87
C LYS A 223 -11.50 1.17 6.80
N GLY A 224 -12.65 1.83 6.69
CA GLY A 224 -12.81 3.03 5.86
C GLY A 224 -11.82 4.14 6.25
N GLY A 225 -11.38 4.93 5.28
CA GLY A 225 -10.48 6.07 5.50
C GLY A 225 -8.99 5.72 5.73
N ALA A 226 -8.59 4.45 5.56
CA ALA A 226 -7.18 4.04 5.61
C ALA A 226 -6.34 4.54 4.41
N GLY A 227 -6.99 5.08 3.36
CA GLY A 227 -6.33 5.59 2.14
C GLY A 227 -6.14 4.55 1.03
N LYS A 228 -7.02 3.55 0.99
CA LYS A 228 -7.06 2.48 -0.02
C LYS A 228 -7.20 3.02 -1.45
N THR A 229 -8.25 3.79 -1.75
CA THR A 229 -8.46 4.41 -3.07
C THR A 229 -7.30 5.32 -3.48
N THR A 230 -6.76 6.10 -2.52
CA THR A 230 -5.55 6.90 -2.75
C THR A 230 -4.34 6.03 -3.10
N THR A 231 -4.20 4.87 -2.46
CA THR A 231 -3.15 3.88 -2.76
C THR A 231 -3.31 3.31 -4.15
N VAL A 232 -4.53 2.92 -4.55
CA VAL A 232 -4.85 2.44 -5.90
C VAL A 232 -4.49 3.48 -6.94
N ALA A 233 -5.04 4.70 -6.80
CA ALA A 233 -4.83 5.76 -7.77
C ALA A 233 -3.34 6.17 -7.88
N THR A 234 -2.64 6.30 -6.74
CA THR A 234 -1.22 6.67 -6.75
C THR A 234 -0.33 5.58 -7.34
N LEU A 235 -0.60 4.30 -7.01
CA LEU A 235 0.10 3.16 -7.60
C LEU A 235 -0.13 3.07 -9.11
N ALA A 236 -1.38 3.24 -9.55
CA ALA A 236 -1.75 3.22 -10.96
C ALA A 236 -1.02 4.32 -11.75
N VAL A 237 -0.99 5.55 -11.22
CA VAL A 237 -0.24 6.66 -11.83
C VAL A 237 1.26 6.39 -11.82
N ALA A 238 1.81 5.84 -10.73
CA ALA A 238 3.23 5.55 -10.64
C ALA A 238 3.70 4.56 -11.71
N LEU A 239 2.91 3.51 -11.97
CA LEU A 239 3.14 2.51 -13.00
C LEU A 239 2.92 3.07 -14.41
N ALA A 240 1.84 3.84 -14.62
CA ALA A 240 1.55 4.47 -15.90
C ALA A 240 2.62 5.48 -16.34
N ASN A 241 3.16 6.25 -15.40
CA ASN A 241 4.28 7.18 -15.62
C ASN A 241 5.60 6.45 -15.93
N ALA A 242 5.70 5.15 -15.65
CA ALA A 242 6.82 4.30 -16.01
C ALA A 242 6.55 3.50 -17.31
N ASP A 243 5.67 4.02 -18.17
CA ASP A 243 5.28 3.45 -19.47
C ASP A 243 4.66 2.04 -19.39
N MET A 244 4.08 1.68 -18.25
CA MET A 244 3.33 0.43 -18.12
C MET A 244 1.84 0.67 -18.36
N GLU A 245 1.23 -0.17 -19.19
CA GLU A 245 -0.22 -0.21 -19.32
C GLU A 245 -0.85 -0.76 -18.03
N VAL A 246 -1.80 0.00 -17.46
CA VAL A 246 -2.48 -0.34 -16.21
C VAL A 246 -3.97 -0.16 -16.38
N ILE A 247 -4.75 -1.10 -15.83
CA ILE A 247 -6.20 -0.94 -15.69
C ILE A 247 -6.54 -0.89 -14.21
N ALA A 248 -7.20 0.18 -13.74
CA ALA A 248 -7.74 0.23 -12.39
C ALA A 248 -9.26 0.03 -12.43
N VAL A 249 -9.79 -0.79 -11.52
CA VAL A 249 -11.20 -1.16 -11.44
C VAL A 249 -11.75 -0.75 -10.09
N ASP A 250 -12.81 0.06 -10.06
CA ASP A 250 -13.50 0.39 -8.82
C ASP A 250 -14.58 -0.65 -8.50
N THR A 251 -14.34 -1.45 -7.46
CA THR A 251 -15.29 -2.44 -6.97
C THR A 251 -15.94 -2.03 -5.64
N ASP A 252 -15.66 -0.82 -5.16
CA ASP A 252 -16.33 -0.23 -4.00
C ASP A 252 -17.72 0.25 -4.39
N PHE A 253 -18.63 -0.67 -4.72
CA PHE A 253 -19.96 -0.38 -5.25
C PHE A 253 -20.83 0.51 -4.34
N GLU A 254 -20.50 0.59 -3.06
CA GLU A 254 -21.20 1.42 -2.07
C GLU A 254 -20.76 2.88 -2.14
N GLY A 255 -19.53 3.13 -2.59
CA GLY A 255 -18.96 4.46 -2.69
C GLY A 255 -17.81 4.52 -3.68
N PRO A 256 -18.04 4.33 -5.01
CA PRO A 256 -16.95 4.47 -5.96
C PRO A 256 -16.40 5.89 -5.96
N ASP A 257 -15.08 5.99 -6.03
CA ASP A 257 -14.29 7.20 -5.82
C ASP A 257 -13.16 7.36 -6.85
N LEU A 258 -12.82 6.31 -7.63
CA LEU A 258 -11.74 6.41 -8.63
C LEU A 258 -12.05 7.41 -9.74
N GLU A 259 -13.28 7.42 -10.27
CA GLU A 259 -13.68 8.38 -11.29
C GLU A 259 -13.56 9.83 -10.78
N THR A 260 -13.91 10.05 -9.51
CA THR A 260 -13.80 11.35 -8.86
C THR A 260 -12.33 11.75 -8.70
N PHE A 261 -11.47 10.82 -8.27
CA PHE A 261 -10.04 11.08 -8.16
C PHE A 261 -9.44 11.53 -9.50
N PHE A 262 -9.80 10.87 -10.61
CA PHE A 262 -9.28 11.20 -11.94
C PHE A 262 -10.07 12.27 -12.69
N GLN A 263 -11.07 12.90 -12.06
CA GLN A 263 -11.96 13.92 -12.66
C GLN A 263 -12.68 13.44 -13.93
N LEU A 264 -13.01 12.14 -13.98
CA LEU A 264 -13.71 11.53 -15.10
C LEU A 264 -15.22 11.75 -14.97
N GLN A 265 -15.88 12.05 -16.08
CA GLN A 265 -17.34 12.12 -16.14
C GLN A 265 -17.89 10.77 -16.58
N VAL A 266 -18.65 10.13 -15.70
CA VAL A 266 -19.31 8.84 -15.97
C VAL A 266 -20.81 9.08 -16.08
N GLU A 267 -21.37 8.89 -17.26
CA GLU A 267 -22.83 8.99 -17.43
C GLU A 267 -23.52 7.85 -16.67
N ARG A 268 -24.73 8.11 -16.14
CA ARG A 268 -25.51 7.11 -15.42
C ARG A 268 -25.71 5.86 -16.28
N GLY A 269 -25.46 4.68 -15.71
CA GLY A 269 -25.58 3.41 -16.43
C GLY A 269 -24.40 3.10 -17.35
N ARG A 270 -23.31 3.87 -17.28
CA ARG A 270 -22.06 3.62 -18.02
C ARG A 270 -20.87 3.31 -17.10
N GLY A 271 -21.15 2.92 -15.87
CA GLY A 271 -20.15 2.28 -15.02
C GLY A 271 -20.16 0.76 -15.18
N ILE A 272 -19.48 0.07 -14.25
CA ILE A 272 -19.40 -1.39 -14.20
C ILE A 272 -20.79 -2.06 -14.17
N GLU A 273 -21.84 -1.36 -13.71
CA GLU A 273 -23.20 -1.90 -13.66
C GLU A 273 -23.76 -2.32 -15.03
N ALA A 274 -23.27 -1.70 -16.11
CA ALA A 274 -23.69 -2.03 -17.47
C ALA A 274 -23.30 -3.45 -17.92
N LEU A 275 -22.32 -4.04 -17.23
CA LEU A 275 -21.78 -5.38 -17.51
C LEU A 275 -22.55 -6.50 -16.80
N ALA A 276 -23.38 -6.17 -15.80
CA ALA A 276 -24.13 -7.16 -15.03
C ALA A 276 -25.04 -8.03 -15.92
N GLY A 277 -24.97 -9.36 -15.73
CA GLY A 277 -25.74 -10.33 -16.51
C GLY A 277 -25.42 -10.39 -18.01
N ARG A 278 -24.34 -9.75 -18.47
CA ARG A 278 -23.93 -9.75 -19.88
C ARG A 278 -22.95 -10.90 -20.14
N THR A 279 -23.29 -11.76 -21.11
CA THR A 279 -22.41 -12.85 -21.55
C THR A 279 -22.03 -12.75 -23.02
N LYS A 280 -22.91 -12.19 -23.85
CA LYS A 280 -22.64 -11.94 -25.28
C LYS A 280 -21.90 -10.62 -25.45
N SER A 281 -20.83 -10.63 -26.23
CA SER A 281 -20.01 -9.44 -26.52
C SER A 281 -19.48 -8.74 -25.26
N LEU A 282 -19.26 -9.49 -24.18
CA LEU A 282 -18.81 -8.95 -22.90
C LEU A 282 -17.50 -8.18 -23.06
N GLU A 283 -16.52 -8.74 -23.77
CA GLU A 283 -15.25 -8.07 -24.10
C GLU A 283 -15.48 -6.69 -24.74
N LEU A 284 -16.29 -6.62 -25.80
CA LEU A 284 -16.58 -5.34 -26.48
C LEU A 284 -17.25 -4.32 -25.55
N LEU A 285 -18.16 -4.77 -24.68
CA LEU A 285 -18.81 -3.89 -23.71
C LEU A 285 -17.81 -3.39 -22.66
N VAL A 286 -16.94 -4.26 -22.15
CA VAL A 286 -15.88 -3.87 -21.22
C VAL A 286 -14.99 -2.80 -21.84
N GLU A 287 -14.56 -2.99 -23.09
CA GLU A 287 -13.74 -2.01 -23.82
C GLU A 287 -14.42 -0.64 -23.92
N GLN A 288 -15.73 -0.59 -24.21
CA GLN A 288 -16.50 0.65 -24.35
C GLN A 288 -16.70 1.43 -23.04
N LEU A 289 -16.50 0.79 -21.89
CA LEU A 289 -16.67 1.39 -20.56
C LEU A 289 -15.34 1.83 -19.94
N LEU A 290 -14.21 1.44 -20.52
CA LEU A 290 -12.90 1.89 -20.05
C LEU A 290 -12.68 3.37 -20.38
N LEU A 291 -12.34 4.15 -19.36
CA LEU A 291 -12.05 5.57 -19.47
C LEU A 291 -10.55 5.82 -19.32
N THR A 292 -9.98 6.70 -20.14
CA THR A 292 -8.56 7.06 -20.07
C THR A 292 -8.43 8.49 -19.53
N PRO A 293 -7.82 8.70 -18.34
CA PRO A 293 -7.54 10.04 -17.85
C PRO A 293 -6.56 10.76 -18.80
N GLU A 294 -6.87 12.00 -19.19
CA GLU A 294 -6.06 12.77 -20.16
C GLU A 294 -4.58 12.89 -19.77
N LYS A 295 -4.29 13.00 -18.46
CA LYS A 295 -2.93 13.13 -17.93
C LYS A 295 -2.11 11.83 -18.01
N TYR A 296 -2.77 10.67 -18.13
CA TYR A 296 -2.14 9.35 -17.96
C TYR A 296 -2.59 8.40 -19.08
N PRO A 297 -1.99 8.48 -20.28
CA PRO A 297 -2.43 7.71 -21.45
C PRO A 297 -2.28 6.19 -21.30
N ASN A 298 -1.36 5.73 -20.44
CA ASN A 298 -1.15 4.31 -20.15
C ASN A 298 -2.07 3.79 -19.03
N LEU A 299 -3.00 4.60 -18.52
CA LEU A 299 -3.94 4.22 -17.46
C LEU A 299 -5.37 4.20 -18.00
N ARG A 300 -6.05 3.07 -17.85
CA ARG A 300 -7.49 2.93 -18.09
C ARG A 300 -8.22 2.66 -16.78
N ILE A 301 -9.41 3.22 -16.62
CA ILE A 301 -10.25 3.08 -15.44
C ILE A 301 -11.56 2.40 -15.86
N LEU A 302 -11.92 1.31 -15.19
CA LEU A 302 -13.28 0.78 -15.19
C LEU A 302 -13.99 1.36 -13.96
N PRO A 303 -14.83 2.40 -14.11
CA PRO A 303 -15.49 3.04 -12.99
C PRO A 303 -16.50 2.11 -12.34
N GLY A 304 -16.74 2.32 -11.04
CA GLY A 304 -17.77 1.60 -10.31
C GLY A 304 -19.18 2.02 -10.73
N PRO A 305 -20.22 1.57 -10.01
CA PRO A 305 -21.60 1.91 -10.33
C PRO A 305 -21.85 3.42 -10.38
N ALA A 306 -22.22 3.93 -11.55
CA ALA A 306 -22.62 5.33 -11.71
C ALA A 306 -24.04 5.55 -11.17
N ASP A 307 -24.90 4.55 -11.29
CA ASP A 307 -26.22 4.53 -10.65
C ASP A 307 -26.15 4.09 -9.18
N ARG A 308 -26.13 5.07 -8.27
CA ARG A 308 -26.09 4.85 -6.81
C ARG A 308 -27.41 4.30 -6.23
N THR A 309 -28.45 4.08 -7.05
CA THR A 309 -29.72 3.49 -6.60
C THR A 309 -29.75 1.96 -6.69
N ILE A 310 -28.76 1.36 -7.34
CA ILE A 310 -28.62 -0.10 -7.45
C ILE A 310 -28.19 -0.68 -6.10
N LEU A 311 -28.79 -1.81 -5.72
CA LEU A 311 -28.36 -2.58 -4.56
C LEU A 311 -27.05 -3.32 -4.88
N PRO A 312 -25.91 -2.97 -4.25
CA PRO A 312 -24.61 -3.55 -4.58
C PRO A 312 -24.57 -5.07 -4.50
N GLU A 313 -25.23 -5.65 -3.50
CA GLU A 313 -25.26 -7.09 -3.24
C GLU A 313 -25.99 -7.90 -4.30
N THR A 314 -26.83 -7.27 -5.14
CA THR A 314 -27.57 -7.94 -6.21
C THR A 314 -27.03 -7.64 -7.59
N LEU A 315 -25.99 -6.80 -7.71
CA LEU A 315 -25.51 -6.31 -9.01
C LEU A 315 -24.88 -7.45 -9.84
N PHE A 316 -23.98 -8.22 -9.24
CA PHE A 316 -23.29 -9.32 -9.92
C PHE A 316 -23.63 -10.67 -9.30
N ARG A 317 -23.83 -11.67 -10.17
CA ARG A 317 -23.88 -13.07 -9.73
C ARG A 317 -22.46 -13.56 -9.41
N PRO A 318 -22.33 -14.61 -8.57
CA PRO A 318 -21.03 -15.25 -8.34
C PRO A 318 -20.34 -15.60 -9.67
N GLY A 319 -19.03 -15.35 -9.77
CA GLY A 319 -18.24 -15.53 -10.98
C GLY A 319 -18.27 -14.38 -11.99
N GLU A 320 -19.38 -13.63 -12.14
CA GLU A 320 -19.49 -12.63 -13.23
C GLU A 320 -18.44 -11.51 -13.14
N LEU A 321 -18.14 -11.04 -11.93
CA LEU A 321 -17.08 -10.04 -11.75
C LEU A 321 -15.69 -10.63 -12.03
N ALA A 322 -15.46 -11.92 -11.73
CA ALA A 322 -14.21 -12.58 -12.03
C ALA A 322 -14.01 -12.75 -13.55
N ASP A 323 -15.07 -13.05 -14.30
CA ASP A 323 -15.03 -13.13 -15.77
C ASP A 323 -14.63 -11.78 -16.40
N ILE A 324 -15.16 -10.67 -15.86
CA ILE A 324 -14.76 -9.31 -16.29
C ILE A 324 -13.28 -9.08 -16.00
N LEU A 325 -12.81 -9.42 -14.80
CA LEU A 325 -11.40 -9.23 -14.43
C LEU A 325 -10.47 -10.14 -15.24
N ASP A 326 -10.90 -11.34 -15.64
CA ASP A 326 -10.14 -12.26 -16.49
C ASP A 326 -9.89 -11.69 -17.89
N ILE A 327 -10.89 -11.00 -18.45
CA ILE A 327 -10.73 -10.23 -19.69
C ILE A 327 -9.67 -9.13 -19.49
N LEU A 328 -9.78 -8.35 -18.42
CA LEU A 328 -8.89 -7.20 -18.18
C LEU A 328 -7.43 -7.61 -17.95
N VAL A 329 -7.17 -8.71 -17.23
CA VAL A 329 -5.79 -9.23 -17.07
C VAL A 329 -5.24 -9.79 -18.37
N GLY A 330 -6.09 -10.10 -19.35
CA GLY A 330 -5.70 -10.37 -20.72
C GLY A 330 -5.29 -9.13 -21.53
N TRP A 331 -5.53 -7.91 -21.03
CA TRP A 331 -5.36 -6.64 -21.76
C TRP A 331 -4.40 -5.64 -21.11
N ALA A 332 -3.85 -5.96 -19.93
CA ALA A 332 -2.85 -5.14 -19.28
C ALA A 332 -1.92 -6.02 -18.43
N PRO A 333 -0.63 -5.70 -18.34
CA PRO A 333 0.29 -6.40 -17.45
C PRO A 333 -0.12 -6.28 -15.98
N VAL A 334 -0.81 -5.19 -15.59
CA VAL A 334 -1.29 -4.97 -14.22
C VAL A 334 -2.74 -4.50 -14.23
N VAL A 335 -3.61 -5.24 -13.53
CA VAL A 335 -4.97 -4.81 -13.20
C VAL A 335 -5.06 -4.57 -11.70
N ILE A 336 -5.46 -3.37 -11.27
CA ILE A 336 -5.56 -2.99 -9.86
C ILE A 336 -7.03 -2.85 -9.47
N VAL A 337 -7.46 -3.61 -8.47
CA VAL A 337 -8.85 -3.57 -7.98
C VAL A 337 -8.92 -2.76 -6.69
N ASP A 338 -9.73 -1.70 -6.69
CA ASP A 338 -10.12 -0.98 -5.48
C ASP A 338 -11.32 -1.66 -4.84
N THR A 339 -11.15 -2.21 -3.63
CA THR A 339 -12.22 -2.95 -2.92
C THR A 339 -13.01 -2.05 -1.97
N PRO A 340 -14.23 -2.37 -1.55
CA PRO A 340 -14.92 -1.65 -0.48
C PRO A 340 -14.29 -1.88 0.91
N PRO A 341 -14.56 -1.00 1.90
CA PRO A 341 -14.30 -1.33 3.30
C PRO A 341 -15.11 -2.57 3.71
N ASN A 342 -14.66 -3.26 4.75
CA ASN A 342 -15.29 -4.49 5.21
C ASN A 342 -15.48 -5.55 4.11
N PHE A 343 -14.52 -5.65 3.18
CA PHE A 343 -14.55 -6.54 2.01
C PHE A 343 -15.03 -7.98 2.28
N TRP A 344 -14.76 -8.54 3.47
CA TRP A 344 -15.17 -9.90 3.85
C TRP A 344 -16.69 -10.08 3.97
N THR A 345 -17.48 -9.00 4.00
CA THR A 345 -18.94 -9.06 4.04
C THR A 345 -19.57 -8.94 2.66
N LYS A 346 -18.78 -8.74 1.60
CA LYS A 346 -19.29 -8.36 0.28
C LYS A 346 -19.37 -9.59 -0.63
N PRO A 347 -20.56 -9.96 -1.13
CA PRO A 347 -20.75 -11.23 -1.84
C PRO A 347 -20.06 -11.29 -3.21
N TRP A 348 -19.71 -10.15 -3.82
CA TRP A 348 -19.06 -10.09 -5.13
C TRP A 348 -17.53 -10.23 -5.10
N LEU A 349 -16.91 -10.22 -3.91
CA LEU A 349 -15.45 -10.22 -3.76
C LEU A 349 -14.75 -11.57 -3.54
N PRO A 350 -15.38 -12.67 -3.05
CA PRO A 350 -14.67 -13.92 -2.80
C PRO A 350 -13.89 -14.44 -4.01
N ASP A 351 -14.52 -14.45 -5.19
CA ASP A 351 -13.88 -14.92 -6.43
C ASP A 351 -12.73 -13.99 -6.85
N VAL A 352 -12.88 -12.67 -6.64
CA VAL A 352 -11.84 -11.66 -6.91
C VAL A 352 -10.60 -11.88 -6.05
N PHE A 353 -10.78 -12.10 -4.74
CA PHE A 353 -9.66 -12.37 -3.82
C PHE A 353 -8.99 -13.72 -4.09
N ASN A 354 -9.76 -14.73 -4.49
CA ASN A 354 -9.23 -16.04 -4.85
C ASN A 354 -8.38 -15.96 -6.14
N MET A 355 -8.81 -15.15 -7.12
CA MET A 355 -8.09 -14.90 -8.38
C MET A 355 -6.85 -14.02 -8.20
N ALA A 356 -6.82 -13.15 -7.18
CA ALA A 356 -5.74 -12.19 -6.95
C ALA A 356 -4.35 -12.83 -6.95
N ASP A 357 -3.43 -12.28 -7.74
CA ASP A 357 -2.02 -12.69 -7.76
C ASP A 357 -1.26 -12.02 -6.61
N LEU A 358 -1.65 -10.79 -6.28
CA LEU A 358 -1.10 -9.98 -5.19
C LEU A 358 -2.23 -9.27 -4.43
N VAL A 359 -2.15 -9.24 -3.09
CA VAL A 359 -3.07 -8.47 -2.24
C VAL A 359 -2.30 -7.44 -1.43
N ILE A 360 -2.60 -6.17 -1.67
CA ILE A 360 -2.05 -5.04 -0.92
C ILE A 360 -3.02 -4.69 0.21
N ALA A 361 -2.62 -4.98 1.44
CA ALA A 361 -3.35 -4.63 2.64
C ALA A 361 -2.86 -3.29 3.22
N VAL A 362 -3.70 -2.26 3.12
CA VAL A 362 -3.41 -0.92 3.62
C VAL A 362 -3.76 -0.84 5.10
N VAL A 363 -2.78 -0.43 5.91
CA VAL A 363 -2.86 -0.33 7.38
C VAL A 363 -2.27 1.00 7.86
N ASP A 364 -2.57 1.40 9.10
CA ASP A 364 -2.01 2.60 9.75
C ASP A 364 -1.41 2.29 11.15
N GLN A 365 -0.77 3.27 11.79
CA GLN A 365 -0.10 3.11 13.10
C GLN A 365 -0.96 3.47 14.33
N SER A 366 -2.27 3.65 14.19
CA SER A 366 -3.11 4.09 15.32
C SER A 366 -3.30 3.00 16.38
N GLN A 367 -3.34 3.37 17.67
CA GLN A 367 -3.40 2.40 18.78
C GLN A 367 -4.67 1.54 18.80
N PHE A 368 -5.83 2.11 18.43
CA PHE A 368 -7.07 1.37 18.25
C PHE A 368 -7.01 0.38 17.08
N THR A 369 -6.05 0.55 16.17
CA THR A 369 -5.93 -0.26 14.97
C THR A 369 -5.04 -1.46 15.17
N MET A 370 -4.20 -1.54 16.21
CA MET A 370 -3.36 -2.72 16.45
C MET A 370 -4.17 -3.99 16.73
N GLU A 371 -5.26 -3.91 17.49
CA GLU A 371 -6.17 -5.05 17.69
C GLU A 371 -6.93 -5.39 16.41
N ASP A 372 -7.38 -4.37 15.69
CA ASP A 372 -8.07 -4.58 14.42
C ASP A 372 -7.14 -5.18 13.35
N ILE A 373 -5.87 -4.78 13.30
CA ILE A 373 -4.82 -5.35 12.46
C ILE A 373 -4.68 -6.85 12.72
N ARG A 374 -4.73 -7.30 13.99
CA ARG A 374 -4.69 -8.74 14.33
C ARG A 374 -5.87 -9.50 13.72
N ARG A 375 -7.04 -8.87 13.69
CA ARG A 375 -8.27 -9.45 13.10
C ARG A 375 -8.28 -9.36 11.57
N TYR A 376 -7.38 -8.60 10.96
CA TYR A 376 -7.34 -8.38 9.52
C TYR A 376 -6.83 -9.63 8.77
N ALA A 377 -5.70 -10.20 9.20
CA ALA A 377 -5.12 -11.38 8.56
C ALA A 377 -6.11 -12.57 8.44
N PRO A 378 -6.87 -12.96 9.49
CA PRO A 378 -7.89 -14.00 9.39
C PRO A 378 -8.97 -13.74 8.32
N LYS A 379 -9.37 -12.48 8.11
CA LYS A 379 -10.38 -12.12 7.10
C LYS A 379 -9.86 -12.32 5.68
N LEU A 380 -8.59 -12.01 5.44
CA LEU A 380 -7.95 -12.27 4.15
C LEU A 380 -7.85 -13.79 3.88
N LEU A 381 -7.50 -14.58 4.90
CA LEU A 381 -7.52 -16.04 4.79
C LEU A 381 -8.93 -16.59 4.49
N GLN A 382 -9.96 -16.03 5.13
CA GLN A 382 -11.36 -16.40 4.89
C GLN A 382 -11.77 -16.15 3.44
N MET A 383 -11.23 -15.11 2.81
CA MET A 383 -11.44 -14.80 1.39
C MET A 383 -10.57 -15.62 0.44
N GLY A 384 -9.83 -16.63 0.94
CA GLY A 384 -9.00 -17.52 0.12
C GLY A 384 -7.59 -16.98 -0.16
N VAL A 385 -7.19 -15.85 0.43
CA VAL A 385 -5.87 -15.26 0.18
C VAL A 385 -4.80 -16.03 0.95
N ARG A 386 -3.76 -16.48 0.24
CA ARG A 386 -2.60 -17.12 0.86
C ARG A 386 -1.63 -16.08 1.45
N PRO A 387 -0.99 -16.32 2.61
CA PRO A 387 -0.07 -15.37 3.23
C PRO A 387 1.03 -14.84 2.29
N GLU A 388 1.61 -15.69 1.45
CA GLU A 388 2.67 -15.32 0.51
C GLU A 388 2.24 -14.29 -0.54
N LYS A 389 0.94 -14.15 -0.81
CA LYS A 389 0.38 -13.17 -1.74
C LYS A 389 0.10 -11.82 -1.08
N ILE A 390 0.26 -11.69 0.23
CA ILE A 390 -0.09 -10.46 0.96
C ILE A 390 1.14 -9.58 1.12
N ARG A 391 0.99 -8.29 0.83
CA ARG A 391 1.94 -7.23 1.17
C ARG A 391 1.25 -6.14 1.96
N LEU A 392 1.96 -5.54 2.90
CA LEU A 392 1.41 -4.45 3.73
C LEU A 392 1.90 -3.10 3.21
N VAL A 393 0.99 -2.14 3.12
CA VAL A 393 1.32 -0.72 2.94
C VAL A 393 0.93 0.01 4.21
N LEU A 394 1.93 0.60 4.88
CA LEU A 394 1.71 1.37 6.09
C LEU A 394 1.48 2.84 5.72
N ASN A 395 0.21 3.21 5.60
CA ASN A 395 -0.18 4.56 5.28
C ASN A 395 -0.24 5.45 6.52
N LYS A 396 -0.19 6.78 6.31
CA LYS A 396 -0.19 7.80 7.36
C LYS A 396 0.95 7.58 8.38
N PHE A 397 2.10 7.13 7.88
CA PHE A 397 3.25 6.78 8.69
C PHE A 397 3.86 8.01 9.37
N LEU A 398 4.12 7.87 10.65
CA LEU A 398 4.79 8.81 11.54
C LEU A 398 5.94 8.08 12.25
N PRO A 399 7.21 8.44 11.97
CA PRO A 399 8.38 7.76 12.54
C PRO A 399 8.40 7.70 14.07
N ARG A 400 7.80 8.70 14.73
CA ARG A 400 7.78 8.83 16.19
C ARG A 400 6.79 7.91 16.92
N LEU A 401 5.94 7.20 16.20
CA LEU A 401 4.96 6.28 16.80
C LEU A 401 5.60 4.92 17.10
N HIS A 402 5.24 3.88 16.35
CA HIS A 402 5.72 2.52 16.56
C HIS A 402 6.40 2.00 15.29
N ASN A 403 7.53 1.32 15.46
CA ASN A 403 8.25 0.73 14.33
C ASN A 403 7.31 -0.16 13.48
N PRO A 404 7.36 -0.10 12.14
CA PRO A 404 6.56 -0.95 11.25
C PRO A 404 6.62 -2.44 11.57
N ARG A 405 7.75 -2.95 12.11
CA ARG A 405 7.88 -4.35 12.57
C ARG A 405 6.82 -4.71 13.62
N LYS A 406 6.41 -3.79 14.49
CA LYS A 406 5.31 -4.02 15.45
C LYS A 406 3.96 -4.19 14.75
N VAL A 407 3.74 -3.45 13.66
CA VAL A 407 2.54 -3.59 12.82
C VAL A 407 2.54 -4.94 12.11
N GLU A 408 3.69 -5.35 11.56
CA GLU A 408 3.89 -6.68 10.95
C GLU A 408 3.64 -7.80 11.97
N GLU A 409 4.22 -7.71 13.17
CA GLU A 409 4.02 -8.68 14.25
C GLU A 409 2.55 -8.79 14.64
N ALA A 410 1.85 -7.66 14.79
CA ALA A 410 0.42 -7.68 15.10
C ALA A 410 -0.39 -8.30 13.97
N PHE A 411 -0.15 -7.90 12.72
CA PHE A 411 -0.84 -8.48 11.56
C PHE A 411 -0.60 -9.99 11.49
N CYS A 412 0.67 -10.40 11.64
CA CYS A 412 1.07 -11.79 11.52
C CYS A 412 0.62 -12.66 12.69
N SER A 413 0.38 -12.09 13.87
CA SER A 413 -0.18 -12.82 15.01
C SER A 413 -1.60 -13.35 14.77
N GLY A 414 -2.29 -12.84 13.74
CA GLY A 414 -3.56 -13.38 13.27
C GLY A 414 -3.44 -14.70 12.50
N PHE A 415 -2.23 -15.09 12.07
CA PHE A 415 -2.00 -16.39 11.41
C PHE A 415 -1.80 -17.51 12.43
N LYS A 416 -2.09 -18.75 12.00
CA LYS A 416 -1.75 -19.95 12.77
C LYS A 416 -0.22 -20.08 12.86
N SER A 417 0.29 -20.59 13.99
CA SER A 417 1.73 -20.77 14.23
C SER A 417 2.45 -21.70 13.24
N SER A 418 1.68 -22.47 12.44
CA SER A 418 2.20 -23.36 11.40
C SER A 418 2.64 -22.63 10.12
N VAL A 419 2.28 -21.35 9.93
CA VAL A 419 2.69 -20.59 8.74
C VAL A 419 4.20 -20.28 8.83
N PRO A 420 5.03 -20.69 7.86
CA PRO A 420 6.46 -20.43 7.90
C PRO A 420 6.78 -18.93 7.95
N ARG A 421 7.74 -18.52 8.78
CA ARG A 421 8.14 -17.09 8.89
C ARG A 421 8.54 -16.45 7.55
N LYS A 422 9.09 -17.22 6.62
CA LYS A 422 9.55 -16.74 5.32
C LYS A 422 8.40 -16.28 4.41
N VAL A 423 7.19 -16.80 4.59
CA VAL A 423 6.01 -16.43 3.80
C VAL A 423 5.10 -15.45 4.53
N LEU A 424 5.50 -14.99 5.72
CA LEU A 424 4.72 -14.04 6.48
C LEU A 424 4.73 -12.67 5.78
N PRO A 425 3.57 -12.00 5.71
CA PRO A 425 3.46 -10.68 5.10
C PRO A 425 4.32 -9.64 5.80
N CYS A 426 4.84 -8.70 5.01
CA CYS A 426 5.64 -7.60 5.52
C CYS A 426 5.27 -6.26 4.88
N VAL A 427 5.70 -5.17 5.52
CA VAL A 427 5.53 -3.81 5.03
C VAL A 427 6.53 -3.56 3.91
N ILE A 428 6.00 -3.29 2.71
CA ILE A 428 6.80 -2.99 1.51
C ILE A 428 6.93 -1.49 1.26
N ALA A 429 6.02 -0.69 1.80
CA ALA A 429 6.05 0.76 1.66
C ALA A 429 5.46 1.44 2.89
N THR A 430 6.11 2.52 3.31
CA THR A 430 5.65 3.43 4.36
C THR A 430 5.30 4.77 3.72
N ILE A 431 4.02 5.11 3.69
CA ILE A 431 3.55 6.37 3.09
C ILE A 431 3.42 7.40 4.21
N PRO A 432 4.20 8.49 4.19
CA PRO A 432 4.17 9.49 5.25
C PRO A 432 2.80 10.18 5.31
N ASN A 433 2.44 10.65 6.51
CA ASN A 433 1.22 11.44 6.66
C ASN A 433 1.41 12.86 6.10
N ASP A 434 1.07 13.07 4.84
CA ASP A 434 1.09 14.38 4.15
C ASP A 434 -0.32 14.80 3.71
N TRP A 435 -1.20 14.98 4.69
CA TRP A 435 -2.62 15.22 4.44
C TRP A 435 -2.87 16.46 3.56
N ASP A 436 -2.14 17.55 3.81
CA ASP A 436 -2.32 18.81 3.07
C ASP A 436 -1.98 18.65 1.58
N ALA A 437 -0.86 17.98 1.26
CA ALA A 437 -0.50 17.72 -0.13
C ALA A 437 -1.51 16.78 -0.82
N HIS A 438 -1.97 15.74 -0.11
CA HIS A 438 -2.96 14.78 -0.62
C HIS A 438 -4.30 15.44 -0.94
N VAL A 439 -4.75 16.36 -0.10
CA VAL A 439 -5.97 17.13 -0.36
C VAL A 439 -5.77 18.08 -1.54
N LEU A 440 -4.70 18.87 -1.55
CA LEU A 440 -4.47 19.89 -2.59
C LEU A 440 -4.26 19.30 -3.99
N LYS A 441 -3.50 18.21 -4.11
CA LYS A 441 -3.26 17.54 -5.39
C LYS A 441 -4.40 16.58 -5.77
N GLY A 442 -5.07 15.98 -4.79
CA GLY A 442 -6.25 15.15 -5.03
C GLY A 442 -7.36 15.91 -5.76
N TYR A 443 -7.62 17.16 -5.37
CA TYR A 443 -8.56 18.03 -6.10
C TYR A 443 -8.16 18.33 -7.55
N LYS A 444 -6.91 18.06 -7.96
CA LYS A 444 -6.40 18.24 -9.33
C LYS A 444 -6.25 16.92 -10.10
N GLY A 445 -6.68 15.81 -9.51
CA GLY A 445 -6.46 14.46 -10.03
C GLY A 445 -5.00 14.08 -10.16
N GLU A 446 -4.18 14.57 -9.22
CA GLU A 446 -2.74 14.34 -9.21
C GLU A 446 -2.33 13.50 -8.01
N ALA A 447 -1.51 12.49 -8.28
CA ALA A 447 -0.86 11.71 -7.24
C ALA A 447 0.23 12.53 -6.53
N VAL A 448 0.35 12.34 -5.22
CA VAL A 448 1.35 13.02 -4.38
C VAL A 448 2.59 12.18 -4.23
N GLY A 449 3.75 12.83 -4.26
CA GLY A 449 5.02 12.20 -3.92
C GLY A 449 5.64 11.35 -5.03
N LEU A 450 5.13 11.39 -6.26
CA LEU A 450 5.74 10.70 -7.41
C LEU A 450 6.85 11.52 -8.10
N ASP A 451 7.02 12.79 -7.73
CA ASP A 451 8.09 13.65 -8.25
C ASP A 451 9.45 13.37 -7.57
N ASP A 452 9.44 12.73 -6.39
CA ASP A 452 10.64 12.39 -5.62
C ASP A 452 11.00 10.92 -5.84
N ALA A 453 12.15 10.65 -6.48
CA ALA A 453 12.57 9.29 -6.80
C ALA A 453 12.87 8.42 -5.55
N ARG A 454 12.99 9.00 -4.35
CA ARG A 454 13.10 8.27 -3.07
C ARG A 454 11.77 7.92 -2.43
N SER A 455 10.67 8.39 -3.01
CA SER A 455 9.34 8.10 -2.52
C SER A 455 9.07 6.60 -2.43
N GLN A 456 8.44 6.19 -1.34
CA GLN A 456 8.07 4.79 -1.10
C GLN A 456 6.98 4.30 -2.08
N TRP A 457 6.29 5.20 -2.77
CA TRP A 457 5.41 4.84 -3.89
C TRP A 457 6.17 4.12 -5.01
N HIS A 458 7.41 4.52 -5.30
CA HIS A 458 8.24 3.85 -6.29
C HIS A 458 8.76 2.48 -5.82
N HIS A 459 8.75 2.20 -4.52
CA HIS A 459 9.05 0.88 -3.97
C HIS A 459 7.87 -0.05 -4.17
N LEU A 460 6.67 0.43 -3.81
CA LEU A 460 5.42 -0.28 -4.06
C LEU A 460 5.22 -0.59 -5.55
N ALA A 461 5.42 0.40 -6.42
CA ALA A 461 5.30 0.21 -7.87
C ALA A 461 6.36 -0.76 -8.42
N ALA A 462 7.58 -0.74 -7.90
CA ALA A 462 8.61 -1.69 -8.30
C ALA A 462 8.30 -3.14 -7.88
N GLU A 463 7.73 -3.35 -6.69
CA GLU A 463 7.27 -4.67 -6.24
C GLU A 463 6.16 -5.19 -7.17
N VAL A 464 5.15 -4.36 -7.46
CA VAL A 464 4.03 -4.73 -8.33
C VAL A 464 4.49 -5.01 -9.76
N ALA A 465 5.38 -4.18 -10.31
CA ALA A 465 5.95 -4.41 -11.63
C ALA A 465 6.76 -5.72 -11.67
N ALA A 466 7.53 -6.02 -10.63
CA ALA A 466 8.31 -7.26 -10.55
C ALA A 466 7.42 -8.51 -10.53
N GLU A 467 6.31 -8.48 -9.78
CA GLU A 467 5.29 -9.55 -9.79
C GLU A 467 4.66 -9.71 -11.18
N ALA A 468 4.53 -8.62 -11.94
CA ALA A 468 4.06 -8.63 -13.34
C ALA A 468 5.14 -9.07 -14.35
N GLY A 469 6.37 -9.40 -13.90
CA GLY A 469 7.50 -9.70 -14.78
C GLY A 469 8.03 -8.49 -15.56
N GLN A 470 7.70 -7.27 -15.11
CA GLN A 470 8.06 -6.00 -15.73
C GLN A 470 9.13 -5.26 -14.92
N ARG A 471 9.85 -4.35 -15.59
CA ARG A 471 10.85 -3.50 -14.93
C ARG A 471 10.28 -2.12 -14.65
N TYR A 472 10.27 -1.71 -13.39
CA TYR A 472 9.89 -0.35 -13.01
C TYR A 472 11.06 0.63 -13.14
N VAL A 473 10.84 1.74 -13.87
CA VAL A 473 11.79 2.85 -14.00
C VAL A 473 11.29 4.03 -13.18
N LYS A 474 12.14 4.53 -12.28
CA LYS A 474 11.84 5.69 -11.45
C LYS A 474 12.05 7.00 -12.23
N PRO A 475 11.41 8.10 -11.82
CA PRO A 475 11.77 9.42 -12.33
C PRO A 475 13.22 9.76 -11.97
N GLU A 476 13.85 10.65 -12.75
CA GLU A 476 15.17 11.17 -12.41
C GLU A 476 15.13 11.98 -11.12
N GLN A 477 16.11 11.75 -10.23
CA GLN A 477 16.24 12.54 -9.01
C GLN A 477 16.66 13.96 -9.37
N LYS A 478 15.73 14.92 -9.29
CA LYS A 478 16.07 16.34 -9.40
C LYS A 478 16.90 16.72 -8.16
N ALA A 479 18.10 17.27 -8.37
CA ALA A 479 18.91 17.77 -7.27
C ALA A 479 18.10 18.79 -6.45
N LYS A 480 17.84 18.49 -5.17
CA LYS A 480 17.22 19.43 -4.23
C LYS A 480 18.18 20.62 -4.13
N LYS A 481 17.90 21.72 -4.83
CA LYS A 481 18.71 22.95 -4.73
C LYS A 481 18.70 23.38 -3.26
N GLY A 482 19.83 23.20 -2.58
CA GLY A 482 19.97 23.58 -1.19
C GLY A 482 19.56 25.03 -0.97
N LEU A 483 18.89 25.29 0.16
CA LEU A 483 18.41 26.61 0.60
C LEU A 483 19.55 27.62 0.92
N LEU A 484 20.76 27.37 0.41
CA LEU A 484 21.96 28.22 0.52
C LEU A 484 22.27 29.00 -0.78
N GLY A 485 21.43 28.87 -1.82
CA GLY A 485 21.58 29.61 -3.09
C GLY A 485 21.08 31.06 -3.09
N LEU A 486 20.44 31.53 -2.02
CA LEU A 486 19.95 32.91 -1.88
C LEU A 486 20.87 33.70 -0.95
N GLY A 487 22.08 34.00 -1.41
CA GLY A 487 22.96 34.92 -0.71
C GLY A 487 24.40 34.79 -1.13
N PHE A 488 24.78 35.30 -2.30
CA PHE A 488 26.05 35.99 -2.55
C PHE A 488 26.11 36.48 -4.02
N LEU A 489 25.15 37.32 -4.43
CA LEU A 489 25.43 38.24 -5.54
C LEU A 489 26.30 39.37 -4.98
N ARG A 490 27.62 39.13 -4.99
CA ARG A 490 28.64 40.18 -4.88
C ARG A 490 28.30 41.24 -5.94
N ARG A 491 27.73 42.37 -5.52
CA ARG A 491 27.74 43.60 -6.31
C ARG A 491 29.19 44.02 -6.44
N ARG A 492 29.83 43.67 -7.56
CA ARG A 492 30.95 44.45 -8.08
C ARG A 492 30.37 45.75 -8.61
N LYS A 493 30.71 46.86 -7.97
CA LYS A 493 30.85 48.16 -8.62
C LYS A 493 32.20 48.71 -8.22
#